data_AF-A0A9P9MJD8-F1
#
_entry.id   AF-A0A9P9MJD8-F1
#
_cell.length_a   1.000
_cell.length_b   1.000
_cell.length_c   1.000
_cell.angle_alpha   90.00
_cell.angle_beta   90.00
_cell.angle_gamma   90.00
#
_symmetry.space_group_name_H-M   'P 1'
#
loop_
_entity.id
_entity.type
_entity.pdbx_description
1 polymer ?
#
loop_
_entity_poly.entity_id
_entity_poly.type
_entity_poly.pdbx_seq_one_letter_code
_entity_poly.pdbx_strand_id
1 'polypeptide(L)'
;MLPIKLTVLAAFIGSAISTPVASPDGSVKLSKRAEGIHLVNCGSRYSVVLYCANDGNCNFNPGQGDQCLPTNGGVQHWEGGSQKCTFPGTGTTFTWNIRSDAQNQKDYTQVGTGSNGFHGFNIFKDDKHVMYSDGNGNRCSSIYYSIPN
;
A
#
# COMPACT_ATOMS: atom_id res chain seq x y z
N MET A 1 -39.31 -33.82 -61.43
CA MET A 1 -40.40 -32.82 -61.46
C MET A 1 -40.36 -32.06 -60.13
N LEU A 2 -40.29 -30.72 -60.20
CA LEU A 2 -40.41 -29.60 -59.20
C LEU A 2 -40.59 -29.86 -57.67
N PRO A 3 -40.35 -28.88 -56.77
CA PRO A 3 -39.64 -27.58 -56.92
C PRO A 3 -38.63 -27.22 -55.81
N ILE A 4 -37.75 -26.30 -56.18
CA ILE A 4 -36.85 -25.47 -55.37
C ILE A 4 -37.66 -24.60 -54.39
N LYS A 5 -37.28 -24.55 -53.11
CA LYS A 5 -37.73 -23.53 -52.16
C LYS A 5 -36.59 -22.56 -51.84
N LEU A 6 -36.78 -21.32 -52.28
CA LEU A 6 -35.94 -20.16 -52.04
C LEU A 6 -36.34 -19.55 -50.70
N THR A 7 -35.45 -19.54 -49.71
CA THR A 7 -35.66 -18.81 -48.45
C THR A 7 -34.67 -17.67 -48.39
N VAL A 8 -35.18 -16.44 -48.53
CA VAL A 8 -34.43 -15.20 -48.39
C VAL A 8 -34.21 -14.92 -46.90
N LEU A 9 -32.96 -14.81 -46.46
CA LEU A 9 -32.60 -14.32 -45.13
C LEU A 9 -31.98 -12.93 -45.28
N ALA A 10 -32.75 -11.90 -44.96
CA ALA A 10 -32.28 -10.52 -44.91
C ALA A 10 -31.49 -10.30 -43.61
N ALA A 11 -30.19 -10.05 -43.71
CA ALA A 11 -29.36 -9.65 -42.58
C ALA A 11 -29.44 -8.13 -42.39
N PHE A 12 -30.05 -7.70 -41.27
CA PHE A 12 -30.01 -6.31 -40.82
C PHE A 12 -28.59 -5.95 -40.36
N ILE A 13 -27.93 -5.02 -41.05
CA ILE A 13 -26.69 -4.41 -40.58
C ILE A 13 -27.08 -3.17 -39.76
N GLY A 14 -27.23 -3.36 -38.45
CA GLY A 14 -27.40 -2.25 -37.51
C GLY A 14 -26.04 -1.65 -37.15
N SER A 15 -25.70 -0.51 -37.73
CA SER A 15 -24.54 0.29 -37.30
C SER A 15 -24.89 1.05 -36.02
N ALA A 16 -24.49 0.53 -34.87
CA ALA A 16 -24.56 1.27 -33.61
C ALA A 16 -23.44 2.31 -33.57
N ILE A 17 -23.78 3.59 -33.77
CA ILE A 17 -22.87 4.69 -33.45
C ILE A 17 -22.94 4.96 -31.94
N SER A 18 -21.91 4.54 -31.22
CA SER A 18 -21.75 4.90 -29.81
C SER A 18 -21.35 6.37 -29.70
N THR A 19 -22.27 7.22 -29.25
CA THR A 19 -21.93 8.60 -28.84
C THR A 19 -21.09 8.55 -27.56
N PRO A 20 -19.97 9.29 -27.46
CA PRO A 20 -19.23 9.34 -26.21
C PRO A 20 -20.08 10.12 -25.20
N VAL A 21 -20.36 9.51 -24.06
CA VAL A 21 -20.93 10.22 -22.91
C VAL A 21 -19.88 11.22 -22.46
N ALA A 22 -20.22 12.51 -22.47
CA ALA A 22 -19.40 13.54 -21.84
C ALA A 22 -19.34 13.24 -20.33
N SER A 23 -18.19 12.74 -19.87
CA SER A 23 -17.94 12.57 -18.45
C SER A 23 -17.94 13.93 -17.77
N PRO A 24 -18.65 14.10 -16.64
CA PRO A 24 -18.58 15.34 -15.88
C PRO A 24 -17.14 15.57 -15.45
N ASP A 25 -16.64 16.74 -15.83
CA ASP A 25 -15.38 17.33 -15.41
C ASP A 25 -15.42 17.50 -13.88
N GLY A 26 -14.95 16.46 -13.21
CA GLY A 26 -14.74 16.43 -11.78
C GLY A 26 -13.41 15.72 -11.62
N SER A 27 -12.37 16.48 -11.34
CA SER A 27 -11.05 16.01 -10.98
C SER A 27 -11.11 15.14 -9.72
N VAL A 28 -11.63 13.92 -9.84
CA VAL A 28 -11.21 12.83 -8.99
C VAL A 28 -9.80 12.56 -9.45
N LYS A 29 -8.85 13.26 -8.83
CA LYS A 29 -7.46 12.87 -8.83
C LYS A 29 -7.50 11.47 -8.23
N LEU A 30 -7.58 10.43 -9.07
CA LEU A 30 -7.26 9.07 -8.70
C LEU A 30 -5.85 9.20 -8.16
N SER A 31 -5.72 9.35 -6.84
CA SER A 31 -4.42 9.35 -6.19
C SER A 31 -3.78 8.08 -6.70
N LYS A 32 -2.66 8.21 -7.42
CA LYS A 32 -1.88 7.06 -7.84
C LYS A 32 -1.70 6.27 -6.55
N ARG A 33 -2.33 5.09 -6.49
CA ARG A 33 -2.24 4.19 -5.35
C ARG A 33 -0.81 3.67 -5.34
N ALA A 34 0.07 4.51 -4.81
CA ALA A 34 1.50 4.31 -4.81
C ALA A 34 1.82 3.22 -3.79
N GLU A 35 3.00 2.63 -3.94
CA GLU A 35 3.53 1.79 -2.90
C GLU A 35 3.68 2.58 -1.59
N GLY A 36 3.64 1.85 -0.48
CA GLY A 36 3.82 2.40 0.85
C GLY A 36 4.58 1.42 1.73
N ILE A 37 5.28 1.97 2.73
CA ILE A 37 5.92 1.17 3.78
C ILE A 37 5.43 1.64 5.13
N HIS A 38 4.93 0.72 5.95
CA HIS A 38 4.39 0.98 7.28
C HIS A 38 5.30 0.39 8.35
N LEU A 39 5.54 1.16 9.40
CA LEU A 39 6.29 0.77 10.58
C LEU A 39 5.26 0.53 11.69
N VAL A 40 5.01 -0.74 11.99
CA VAL A 40 3.81 -1.20 12.70
C VAL A 40 4.18 -1.85 14.02
N ASN A 41 3.42 -1.56 15.08
CA ASN A 41 3.54 -2.26 16.36
C ASN A 41 2.32 -3.15 16.59
N CYS A 42 2.55 -4.45 16.76
CA CYS A 42 1.54 -5.43 17.13
C CYS A 42 1.47 -5.56 18.66
N GLY A 43 0.72 -4.63 19.27
CA GLY A 43 0.66 -4.46 20.72
C GLY A 43 2.04 -4.23 21.35
N SER A 44 2.28 -4.84 22.50
CA SER A 44 3.59 -4.86 23.18
C SER A 44 4.44 -6.09 22.82
N ARG A 45 4.06 -6.84 21.78
CA ARG A 45 4.70 -8.11 21.44
C ARG A 45 5.86 -7.92 20.48
N TYR A 46 5.57 -7.40 19.30
CA TYR A 46 6.56 -7.24 18.26
C TYR A 46 6.24 -6.06 17.35
N SER A 47 7.25 -5.66 16.60
CA SER A 47 7.15 -4.67 15.53
C SER A 47 7.42 -5.33 14.18
N VAL A 48 6.81 -4.77 13.13
CA VAL A 48 6.94 -5.25 11.77
C VAL A 48 7.04 -4.07 10.81
N VAL A 49 7.89 -4.21 9.80
CA VAL A 49 7.92 -3.32 8.64
C VAL A 49 7.13 -3.99 7.54
N LEU A 50 6.10 -3.32 7.06
CA LEU A 50 5.13 -3.82 6.10
C LEU A 50 5.30 -3.09 4.77
N TYR A 51 5.46 -3.83 3.68
CA TYR A 51 5.38 -3.31 2.33
C TYR A 51 3.96 -3.46 1.79
N CYS A 52 3.46 -2.41 1.15
CA CYS A 52 2.19 -2.41 0.47
C CYS A 52 2.37 -1.87 -0.94
N ALA A 53 2.16 -2.71 -1.96
CA ALA A 53 2.18 -2.26 -3.36
C ALA A 53 1.12 -1.20 -3.69
N ASN A 54 0.06 -1.14 -2.88
CA ASN A 54 -1.00 -0.14 -2.92
C ASN A 54 -1.31 0.30 -1.49
N ASP A 55 -0.76 1.45 -1.11
CA ASP A 55 -0.88 2.02 0.24
C ASP A 55 -2.35 2.23 0.66
N GLY A 56 -3.21 2.63 -0.28
CA GLY A 56 -4.63 2.83 -0.05
C GLY A 56 -5.44 1.54 0.20
N ASN A 57 -4.78 0.38 0.31
CA ASN A 57 -5.36 -0.89 0.72
C ASN A 57 -4.41 -1.69 1.63
N CYS A 58 -3.70 -1.02 2.55
CA CYS A 58 -2.69 -1.64 3.42
C CYS A 58 -3.24 -2.23 4.75
N ASN A 59 -4.57 -2.37 4.88
CA ASN A 59 -5.24 -2.80 6.13
C ASN A 59 -5.35 -4.34 6.26
N PHE A 60 -4.25 -5.06 6.05
CA PHE A 60 -4.24 -6.52 6.13
C PHE A 60 -2.94 -7.05 6.73
N ASN A 61 -3.01 -8.24 7.32
CA ASN A 61 -1.82 -8.96 7.75
C ASN A 61 -1.08 -9.49 6.50
N PRO A 62 0.11 -8.98 6.18
CA PRO A 62 0.82 -9.35 4.95
C PRO A 62 1.27 -10.81 4.98
N GLY A 63 1.49 -11.38 3.79
CA GLY A 63 2.25 -12.61 3.67
C GLY A 63 3.70 -12.41 4.11
N GLN A 64 4.40 -13.49 4.48
CA GLN A 64 5.78 -13.41 4.98
C GLN A 64 6.78 -12.73 4.02
N GLY A 65 6.47 -12.66 2.71
CA GLY A 65 7.33 -12.02 1.71
C GLY A 65 7.31 -10.49 1.74
N ASP A 66 6.19 -9.89 2.16
CA ASP A 66 5.96 -8.44 2.14
C ASP A 66 6.12 -7.79 3.52
N GLN A 67 6.73 -8.52 4.45
CA GLN A 67 7.05 -8.01 5.78
C GLN A 67 8.46 -8.37 6.21
N CYS A 68 9.02 -7.60 7.13
CA CYS A 68 10.21 -8.01 7.86
C CYS A 68 10.14 -7.60 9.33
N LEU A 69 10.83 -8.36 10.17
CA LEU A 69 10.85 -8.18 11.62
C LEU A 69 12.19 -7.53 12.03
N PRO A 70 12.22 -6.22 12.32
CA PRO A 70 13.48 -5.49 12.56
C PRO A 70 14.24 -5.97 13.81
N THR A 71 13.53 -6.59 14.75
CA THR A 71 14.03 -7.08 16.05
C THR A 71 13.96 -8.60 16.18
N ASN A 72 13.63 -9.32 15.10
CA ASN A 72 13.34 -10.76 15.14
C ASN A 72 12.28 -11.16 16.21
N GLY A 73 11.22 -10.35 16.34
CA GLY A 73 10.05 -10.66 17.20
C GLY A 73 9.93 -9.84 18.49
N GLY A 74 10.72 -8.78 18.68
CA GLY A 74 10.56 -7.81 19.77
C GLY A 74 9.93 -6.48 19.31
N VAL A 75 9.66 -5.56 20.24
CA VAL A 75 9.19 -4.21 19.91
C VAL A 75 10.37 -3.33 19.49
N GLN A 76 10.25 -2.65 18.35
CA GLN A 76 11.26 -1.75 17.80
C GLN A 76 11.10 -0.33 18.37
N HIS A 77 12.23 0.30 18.71
CA HIS A 77 12.30 1.75 18.87
C HIS A 77 12.61 2.38 17.51
N TRP A 78 11.63 3.07 16.93
CA TRP A 78 11.69 3.50 15.52
C TRP A 78 12.53 4.76 15.30
N GLU A 79 12.66 5.58 16.32
CA GLU A 79 13.28 6.90 16.29
C GLU A 79 14.78 6.84 16.62
N GLY A 80 15.51 7.92 16.29
CA GLY A 80 16.85 8.16 16.86
C GLY A 80 18.03 7.56 16.10
N GLY A 81 17.98 7.54 14.76
CA GLY A 81 19.13 7.18 13.93
C GLY A 81 18.77 6.44 12.65
N SER A 82 19.79 6.05 11.87
CA SER A 82 19.60 5.22 10.68
C SER A 82 19.43 3.76 11.10
N GLN A 83 18.30 3.18 10.70
CA GLN A 83 17.88 1.81 11.01
C GLN A 83 17.47 1.10 9.71
N LYS A 84 17.31 -0.23 9.76
CA LYS A 84 17.01 -1.01 8.54
C LYS A 84 16.30 -2.32 8.83
N CYS A 85 15.64 -2.84 7.80
CA CYS A 85 14.97 -4.14 7.81
C CYS A 85 14.97 -4.74 6.40
N THR A 86 15.29 -6.03 6.30
CA THR A 86 15.41 -6.73 5.01
C THR A 86 14.21 -7.66 4.83
N PHE A 87 13.49 -7.47 3.74
CA PHE A 87 12.36 -8.31 3.34
C PHE A 87 12.87 -9.68 2.90
N PRO A 88 12.52 -10.78 3.60
CA PRO A 88 13.06 -12.10 3.30
C PRO A 88 12.57 -12.65 1.96
N GLY A 89 11.38 -12.22 1.48
CA GLY A 89 10.83 -12.65 0.21
C GLY A 89 11.59 -12.12 -1.02
N THR A 90 12.17 -10.92 -0.92
CA THR A 90 12.80 -10.22 -2.06
C THR A 90 14.29 -9.93 -1.87
N GLY A 91 14.80 -9.98 -0.62
CA GLY A 91 16.14 -9.51 -0.26
C GLY A 91 16.28 -7.98 -0.25
N THR A 92 15.23 -7.22 -0.60
CA THR A 92 15.25 -5.76 -0.56
C THR A 92 15.40 -5.29 0.87
N THR A 93 16.27 -4.31 1.11
CA THR A 93 16.47 -3.70 2.42
C THR A 93 15.87 -2.30 2.43
N PHE A 94 14.89 -2.08 3.29
CA PHE A 94 14.41 -0.74 3.60
C PHE A 94 15.24 -0.17 4.74
N THR A 95 15.77 1.03 4.53
CA THR A 95 16.46 1.82 5.54
C THR A 95 15.62 3.05 5.87
N TRP A 96 15.62 3.48 7.13
CA TRP A 96 14.91 4.67 7.57
C TRP A 96 15.74 5.47 8.57
N ASN A 97 15.45 6.77 8.64
CA ASN A 97 15.93 7.66 9.68
C ASN A 97 14.79 8.57 10.12
N ILE A 98 14.38 8.43 11.38
CA ILE A 98 13.27 9.16 12.00
C ILE A 98 13.84 9.99 13.14
N ARG A 99 13.49 11.28 13.18
CA ARG A 99 13.93 12.20 14.24
C ARG A 99 13.54 11.67 15.63
N SER A 100 14.41 11.89 16.62
CA SER A 100 14.22 11.37 17.98
C SER A 100 12.97 11.90 18.69
N ASP A 101 12.48 13.07 18.29
CA ASP A 101 11.29 13.71 18.83
C ASP A 101 10.03 13.45 18.00
N ALA A 102 10.06 12.50 17.05
CA ALA A 102 8.98 12.27 16.10
C ALA A 102 7.62 12.01 16.77
N GLN A 103 7.58 11.36 17.94
CA GLN A 103 6.34 11.13 18.69
C GLN A 103 5.71 12.40 19.25
N ASN A 104 6.51 13.46 19.46
CA ASN A 104 6.04 14.76 19.95
C ASN A 104 5.47 15.64 18.83
N GLN A 105 5.67 15.24 17.58
CA GLN A 105 5.15 15.97 16.41
C GLN A 105 3.65 15.70 16.24
N LYS A 106 2.97 16.57 15.51
CA LYS A 106 1.56 16.34 15.14
C LYS A 106 1.46 15.13 14.21
N ASP A 107 0.36 14.41 14.28
CA ASP A 107 0.08 13.31 13.37
C ASP A 107 0.11 13.83 11.93
N TYR A 108 0.52 12.96 11.00
CA TYR A 108 0.72 13.24 9.58
C TYR A 108 1.82 14.26 9.26
N THR A 109 2.65 14.62 10.23
CA THR A 109 3.85 15.44 9.99
C THR A 109 4.98 14.59 9.44
N GLN A 110 5.71 15.08 8.45
CA GLN A 110 6.94 14.44 8.00
C GLN A 110 7.99 14.50 9.11
N VAL A 111 8.49 13.33 9.52
CA VAL A 111 9.43 13.15 10.64
C VAL A 111 10.70 12.42 10.23
N GLY A 112 10.77 11.93 9.00
CA GLY A 112 11.92 11.17 8.56
C GLY A 112 11.97 10.97 7.05
N THR A 113 12.98 10.20 6.66
CA THR A 113 13.18 9.73 5.30
C THR A 113 13.59 8.27 5.31
N GLY A 114 13.31 7.57 4.22
CA GLY A 114 13.74 6.19 4.03
C GLY A 114 14.12 5.88 2.58
N SER A 115 14.66 4.69 2.34
CA SER A 115 15.00 4.21 1.01
C SER A 115 15.03 2.69 0.97
N ASN A 116 14.60 2.12 -0.16
CA ASN A 116 14.72 0.69 -0.49
C ASN A 116 15.94 0.39 -1.40
N GLY A 117 16.80 1.38 -1.66
CA GLY A 117 17.91 1.31 -2.61
C GLY A 117 17.55 1.63 -4.07
N PHE A 118 16.26 1.64 -4.42
CA PHE A 118 15.76 2.01 -5.75
C PHE A 118 15.26 3.46 -5.80
N HIS A 119 14.52 3.90 -4.80
CA HIS A 119 14.09 5.29 -4.62
C HIS A 119 13.97 5.66 -3.14
N GLY A 120 13.66 6.93 -2.89
CA GLY A 120 13.46 7.48 -1.55
C GLY A 120 11.99 7.47 -1.12
N PHE A 121 11.79 7.62 0.18
CA PHE A 121 10.49 7.74 0.81
C PHE A 121 10.50 8.91 1.80
N ASN A 122 9.38 9.63 1.88
CA ASN A 122 9.09 10.54 2.97
C ASN A 122 8.35 9.75 4.06
N ILE A 123 8.81 9.87 5.31
CA ILE A 123 8.21 9.17 6.46
C ILE A 123 7.43 10.15 7.32
N PHE A 124 6.18 9.79 7.61
CA PHE A 124 5.23 10.59 8.35
C PHE A 124 4.82 9.88 9.64
N LYS A 125 4.62 10.66 10.71
CA LYS A 125 3.99 10.16 11.93
C LYS A 125 2.55 9.76 11.61
N ASP A 126 2.15 8.56 12.02
CA ASP A 126 0.75 8.14 11.91
C ASP A 126 -0.02 8.40 13.21
N ASP A 127 -1.34 8.29 13.16
CA ASP A 127 -2.26 8.51 14.29
C ASP A 127 -2.42 7.28 15.22
N LYS A 128 -1.69 6.18 14.95
CA LYS A 128 -1.73 4.92 15.71
C LYS A 128 -3.03 4.14 15.60
N HIS A 129 -3.82 4.39 14.55
CA HIS A 129 -4.95 3.54 14.22
C HIS A 129 -4.50 2.07 14.03
N VAL A 130 -5.42 1.15 14.32
CA VAL A 130 -5.19 -0.27 14.06
C VAL A 130 -5.37 -0.53 12.57
N MET A 131 -4.31 -0.98 11.92
CA MET A 131 -4.32 -1.35 10.50
C MET A 131 -4.95 -2.73 10.31
N TYR A 132 -4.60 -3.69 11.16
CA TYR A 132 -5.11 -5.06 11.11
C TYR A 132 -4.96 -5.78 12.46
N SER A 133 -5.60 -6.94 12.57
CA SER A 133 -5.35 -7.90 13.66
C SER A 133 -4.65 -9.12 13.08
N ASP A 134 -3.60 -9.61 13.75
CA ASP A 134 -2.91 -10.82 13.30
C ASP A 134 -3.69 -12.11 13.66
N GLY A 135 -3.20 -13.25 13.20
CA GLY A 135 -3.83 -14.56 13.47
C GLY A 135 -3.84 -14.97 14.95
N ASN A 136 -3.08 -14.28 15.79
CA ASN A 136 -3.02 -14.51 17.25
C ASN A 136 -3.86 -13.48 18.03
N GLY A 137 -4.60 -12.60 17.34
CA GLY A 137 -5.43 -11.57 17.94
C GLY A 137 -4.68 -10.32 18.41
N ASN A 138 -3.40 -10.15 18.06
CA ASN A 138 -2.68 -8.91 18.36
C ASN A 138 -3.21 -7.79 17.46
N ARG A 139 -3.44 -6.62 18.05
CA ARG A 139 -3.83 -5.40 17.33
C ARG A 139 -2.56 -4.72 16.80
N CYS A 140 -2.43 -4.66 15.49
CA CYS A 140 -1.27 -4.08 14.81
C CYS A 140 -1.59 -2.65 14.37
N SER A 141 -0.94 -1.69 15.03
CA SER A 141 -1.14 -0.25 14.82
C SER A 141 -0.02 0.35 13.98
N SER A 142 -0.38 1.19 13.01
CA SER A 142 0.58 1.98 12.24
C SER A 142 1.22 3.03 13.14
N ILE A 143 2.54 3.05 13.28
CA ILE A 143 3.23 4.10 14.05
C ILE A 143 3.73 5.19 13.10
N TYR A 144 4.22 4.78 11.94
CA TYR A 144 4.68 5.63 10.86
C TYR A 144 4.34 5.00 9.52
N TYR A 145 4.05 5.84 8.53
CA TYR A 145 3.88 5.42 7.15
C TYR A 145 4.85 6.18 6.25
N SER A 146 5.21 5.54 5.14
CA SER A 146 6.20 6.05 4.20
C SER A 146 5.63 5.98 2.80
N ILE A 147 5.71 7.09 2.07
CA ILE A 147 5.29 7.18 0.67
C ILE A 147 6.47 7.62 -0.22
N PRO A 148 6.57 7.14 -1.47
CA PRO A 148 7.61 7.54 -2.41
C PRO A 148 7.70 9.06 -2.55
N ASN A 149 8.92 9.58 -2.64
CA ASN A 149 9.19 11.01 -2.80
C ASN A 149 9.35 11.46 -4.26
#